data_AF-A0A0G1BMF9-F1
#
_entry.id   AF-A0A0G1BMF9-F1
#
_cell.length_a   1.000
_cell.length_b   1.000
_cell.length_c   1.000
_cell.angle_alpha   90.00
_cell.angle_beta   90.00
_cell.angle_gamma   90.00
#
_symmetry.space_group_name_H-M   'P 1'
#
loop_
_entity.id
_entity.type
_entity.pdbx_description
1 polymer ?
#
loop_
_entity_poly.entity_id
_entity_poly.type
_entity_poly.pdbx_seq_one_letter_code
_entity_poly.pdbx_strand_id
1 'polypeptide(L)'
;MRKLGNEPLKINDSPANRRLPKLESLLRSEVGSAMERELELPGGALLTITSVKVLPDLSQTRIGVSILPTEKQDQVFKILISA
;
A
#
# COMPACT_ATOMS: atom_id res chain seq x y z
N MET A 1 45.32 0.01 -10.53
CA MET A 1 44.54 -0.43 -9.36
C MET A 1 44.35 0.75 -8.41
N ARG A 2 43.13 1.30 -8.30
CA ARG A 2 42.72 2.21 -7.22
C ARG A 2 41.43 1.66 -6.63
N LYS A 3 41.43 1.43 -5.32
CA LYS A 3 40.46 0.58 -4.64
C LYS A 3 39.05 1.19 -4.63
N LEU A 4 38.11 0.28 -4.79
CA LEU A 4 36.66 0.38 -4.62
C LEU A 4 36.31 1.18 -3.35
N GLY A 5 35.77 2.38 -3.52
CA GLY A 5 35.11 3.13 -2.45
C GLY A 5 33.65 2.72 -2.37
N ASN A 6 33.38 1.49 -1.94
CA ASN A 6 32.03 1.11 -1.52
C ASN A 6 31.82 1.65 -0.11
N GLU A 7 31.55 2.94 0.01
CA GLU A 7 30.90 3.44 1.22
C GLU A 7 29.51 2.80 1.27
N PRO A 8 29.18 2.00 2.30
CA PRO A 8 27.81 1.56 2.46
C PRO A 8 26.95 2.82 2.58
N LEU A 9 25.91 2.91 1.74
CA LEU A 9 24.87 3.93 1.85
C LEU A 9 24.53 4.07 3.33
N LYS A 10 24.77 5.25 3.91
CA LYS A 10 24.41 5.54 5.29
C LYS A 10 22.89 5.44 5.39
N ILE A 11 22.39 4.25 5.72
CA ILE A 11 21.02 4.07 6.16
C ILE A 11 20.99 4.81 7.50
N ASN A 12 20.49 6.04 7.47
CA ASN A 12 20.22 6.83 8.66
C ASN A 12 19.14 6.08 9.45
N ASP A 13 19.55 5.10 10.25
CA ASP A 13 18.73 4.23 11.07
C ASP A 13 18.30 4.97 12.35
N SER A 14 17.70 6.16 12.18
CA SER A 14 17.03 6.84 13.28
C SER A 14 15.67 6.19 13.52
N PRO A 15 15.21 6.03 14.78
CA PRO A 15 13.89 5.48 15.08
C PRO A 15 12.74 6.24 14.42
N ALA A 16 12.93 7.52 14.05
CA ALA A 16 11.99 8.29 13.22
C ALA A 16 11.87 7.74 11.77
N ASN A 17 12.98 7.25 11.19
CA ASN A 17 13.03 6.75 9.82
C ASN A 17 12.36 5.37 9.66
N ARG A 18 12.20 4.62 10.76
CA ARG A 18 11.51 3.32 10.78
C ARG A 18 10.00 3.42 11.03
N ARG A 19 9.48 4.58 11.44
CA ARG A 19 8.06 4.79 11.77
C ARG A 19 7.17 4.74 10.54
N LEU A 20 7.55 5.45 9.49
CA LEU A 20 6.79 5.50 8.24
C LEU A 20 6.64 4.11 7.59
N PRO A 21 7.72 3.33 7.37
CA PRO A 21 7.58 1.97 6.82
C PRO A 21 6.75 1.04 7.70
N LYS A 22 6.85 1.18 9.02
CA LYS A 22 6.04 0.39 9.96
C LYS A 22 4.55 0.77 9.88
N LEU A 23 4.25 2.06 9.77
CA LEU A 23 2.89 2.56 9.60
C LEU A 23 2.30 2.12 8.26
N GLU A 24 3.05 2.22 7.17
CA GLU A 24 2.65 1.73 5.84
C GLU A 24 2.33 0.23 5.86
N SER A 25 3.17 -0.57 6.52
CA SER A 25 2.94 -2.01 6.68
C SER A 25 1.68 -2.30 7.51
N LEU A 26 1.48 -1.59 8.61
CA LEU A 26 0.30 -1.74 9.45
C LEU A 26 -0.97 -1.36 8.68
N LEU A 27 -0.97 -0.21 8.01
CA LEU A 27 -2.09 0.23 7.16
C LEU A 27 -2.40 -0.79 6.07
N ARG A 28 -1.38 -1.37 5.43
CA ARG A 28 -1.59 -2.42 4.43
C ARG A 28 -2.32 -3.63 4.99
N SER A 29 -1.94 -4.09 6.19
CA SER A 29 -2.56 -5.23 6.86
C SER A 29 -4.00 -4.93 7.27
N GLU A 30 -4.21 -3.80 7.96
CA GLU A 30 -5.52 -3.45 8.52
C GLU A 30 -6.52 -3.09 7.42
N VAL A 31 -6.13 -2.29 6.43
CA VAL A 31 -7.01 -1.95 5.30
C VAL A 31 -7.31 -3.18 4.46
N GLY A 32 -6.32 -4.05 4.21
CA GLY A 32 -6.55 -5.31 3.50
C GLY A 32 -7.58 -6.19 4.22
N SER A 33 -7.42 -6.33 5.54
CA SER A 33 -8.34 -7.11 6.36
C SER A 33 -9.74 -6.47 6.47
N ALA A 34 -9.84 -5.15 6.45
CA ALA A 34 -11.14 -4.46 6.39
C ALA A 34 -11.82 -4.70 5.04
N MET A 35 -11.09 -4.57 3.93
CA MET A 35 -11.61 -4.85 2.58
C MET A 35 -12.12 -6.29 2.44
N GLU A 36 -11.41 -7.27 2.99
CA GLU A 36 -11.85 -8.67 2.96
C GLU A 36 -13.11 -8.93 3.79
N ARG A 37 -13.30 -8.18 4.89
CA ARG A 37 -14.43 -8.35 5.81
C ARG A 37 -15.68 -7.59 5.39
N GLU A 38 -15.52 -6.43 4.77
CA GLU A 38 -16.60 -5.47 4.55
C GLU A 38 -17.00 -5.36 3.07
N LEU A 39 -16.09 -5.69 2.14
CA LEU A 39 -16.33 -5.47 0.72
C LEU A 39 -16.85 -6.73 0.02
N GLU A 40 -18.09 -6.69 -0.45
CA GLU A 40 -18.64 -7.73 -1.31
C GLU A 40 -18.26 -7.47 -2.77
N LEU A 41 -17.31 -8.26 -3.29
CA LEU A 41 -16.89 -8.16 -4.68
C LEU A 41 -17.84 -8.94 -5.60
N PRO A 42 -18.13 -8.42 -6.81
CA PRO A 42 -18.87 -9.18 -7.81
C PRO A 42 -18.13 -10.49 -8.13
N GLY A 43 -18.88 -11.59 -8.27
CA GLY A 43 -18.32 -12.93 -8.44
C GLY A 43 -17.26 -12.99 -9.54
N GLY A 44 -16.10 -13.58 -9.23
CA GLY A 44 -14.97 -13.67 -10.15
C GLY A 44 -14.18 -12.37 -10.32
N ALA A 45 -14.39 -11.35 -9.48
CA ALA A 45 -13.51 -10.21 -9.34
C ALA A 45 -12.52 -10.41 -8.18
N LEU A 46 -11.30 -9.94 -8.38
CA LEU A 46 -10.22 -9.94 -7.40
C LEU A 46 -9.74 -8.49 -7.21
N LEU A 47 -9.76 -8.02 -5.97
CA LEU A 47 -9.16 -6.76 -5.56
C LEU A 47 -7.85 -7.06 -4.81
N THR A 48 -6.79 -6.32 -5.09
CA THR A 48 -5.50 -6.50 -4.40
C THR A 48 -4.85 -5.17 -4.11
N ILE A 49 -4.40 -4.97 -2.87
CA ILE A 49 -3.60 -3.79 -2.49
C ILE A 49 -2.15 -4.00 -2.97
N THR A 50 -1.74 -3.19 -3.94
CA THR A 50 -0.40 -3.25 -4.55
C THR A 50 0.60 -2.33 -3.87
N SER A 51 0.14 -1.23 -3.27
CA SER A 51 1.00 -0.30 -2.53
C SER A 51 0.23 0.50 -1.50
N VAL A 52 0.92 0.89 -0.43
CA VAL A 52 0.46 1.86 0.56
C VAL A 52 1.60 2.84 0.79
N LYS A 53 1.34 4.13 0.56
CA LYS A 53 2.31 5.20 0.80
C LYS A 53 1.69 6.29 1.65
N VAL A 54 2.34 6.60 2.76
CA VAL A 54 1.87 7.64 3.69
C VAL A 54 2.68 8.91 3.43
N LEU A 55 2.02 10.08 3.42
CA LEU A 55 2.73 11.35 3.34
C LEU A 55 3.57 11.58 4.62
N PRO A 56 4.72 12.29 4.54
CA PRO A 56 5.58 12.50 5.69
C PRO A 56 4.91 13.23 6.87
N ASP A 57 3.87 14.02 6.59
CA ASP A 57 3.07 14.75 7.56
C ASP A 57 1.89 13.94 8.13
N LEU A 58 1.74 12.68 7.72
CA LEU A 58 0.68 11.75 8.11
C LEU A 58 -0.75 12.21 7.77
N SER A 59 -0.89 13.26 6.96
CA SER A 59 -2.21 13.84 6.66
C SER A 59 -3.02 13.01 5.67
N GLN A 60 -2.34 12.30 4.77
CA GLN A 60 -2.96 11.47 3.74
C GLN A 60 -2.17 10.19 3.48
N THR A 61 -2.90 9.17 3.03
CA THR A 61 -2.33 7.91 2.56
C THR A 61 -2.83 7.63 1.14
N ARG A 62 -1.92 7.21 0.26
CA ARG A 62 -2.25 6.73 -1.08
C ARG A 62 -2.21 5.22 -1.08
N ILE A 63 -3.34 4.61 -1.42
CA ILE A 63 -3.50 3.16 -1.52
C ILE A 63 -3.65 2.82 -3.00
N GLY A 64 -2.70 2.05 -3.53
CA GLY A 64 -2.78 1.49 -4.87
C GLY A 64 -3.52 0.16 -4.83
N VAL A 65 -4.51 0.01 -5.69
CA VAL A 65 -5.27 -1.23 -5.85
C VAL A 65 -5.21 -1.72 -7.29
N SER A 66 -5.20 -3.04 -7.45
CA SER A 66 -5.37 -3.73 -8.74
C SER A 66 -6.68 -4.48 -8.71
N ILE A 67 -7.44 -4.41 -9.80
CA ILE A 67 -8.72 -5.10 -9.96
C ILE A 67 -8.63 -5.99 -11.19
N LEU A 68 -8.97 -7.26 -11.02
CA LEU A 68 -9.02 -8.25 -12.10
C LEU A 68 -10.38 -8.97 -12.10
N PRO A 69 -10.96 -9.30 -13.26
CA PRO A 69 -10.56 -8.84 -14.60
C PRO A 69 -10.88 -7.36 -14.82
N THR A 70 -10.18 -6.72 -15.76
CA THR A 70 -10.29 -5.27 -16.05
C THR A 70 -11.71 -4.82 -16.38
N GLU A 71 -12.51 -5.68 -17.00
CA GLU A 71 -13.92 -5.40 -17.35
C GLU A 71 -14.81 -5.12 -16.13
N LYS A 72 -14.43 -5.58 -14.92
CA LYS A 72 -15.16 -5.34 -13.67
C LYS A 72 -14.61 -4.18 -12.86
N GLN A 73 -13.57 -3.51 -13.37
CA GLN A 73 -12.86 -2.45 -12.65
C GLN A 73 -13.82 -1.33 -12.20
N ASP A 74 -14.63 -0.78 -13.11
CA ASP A 74 -15.54 0.33 -12.79
C ASP A 74 -16.59 -0.05 -11.74
N GLN A 75 -17.09 -1.29 -11.80
CA GLN A 75 -18.08 -1.78 -10.83
C GLN A 75 -17.46 -1.90 -9.43
N VAL A 76 -16.29 -2.55 -9.34
CA VAL A 76 -15.57 -2.71 -8.07
C VAL A 76 -15.15 -1.34 -7.51
N PHE A 77 -14.70 -0.42 -8.36
CA PHE A 77 -14.28 0.91 -7.92
C PHE A 77 -15.45 1.75 -7.38
N LYS A 78 -16.65 1.61 -7.95
CA LYS A 78 -17.87 2.23 -7.40
C LYS A 78 -18.20 1.70 -6.01
N ILE A 79 -18.11 0.38 -5.80
CA ILE A 79 -18.34 -0.23 -4.47
C ILE A 79 -17.33 0.36 -3.47
N LEU A 80 -16.06 0.46 -3.85
CA LEU A 80 -15.00 0.97 -2.97
C LEU A 80 -15.20 2.45 -2.55
N ILE A 81 -15.79 3.29 -3.40
CA ILE A 81 -16.01 4.72 -3.09
C ILE A 81 -17.35 4.95 -2.36
N SER A 82 -18.27 4.00 -2.43
CA SER A 82 -19.61 4.11 -1.83
C SER A 82 -19.78 3.35 -0.51
N ALA A 83 -18.84 2.46 -0.18
CA ALA A 83 -18.69 1.88 1.15
C ALA A 83 -18.23 2.93 2.16
#